data_AF-J9DWQ2-F1
#
_entry.id   AF-J9DWQ2-F1
#
_cell.length_a   1.000
_cell.length_b   1.000
_cell.length_c   1.000
_cell.angle_alpha   90.00
_cell.angle_beta   90.00
_cell.angle_gamma   90.00
#
_symmetry.space_group_name_H-M   'P 1'
#
loop_
_entity.id
_entity.type
_entity.pdbx_description
1 polymer ?
#
loop_
_entity_poly.entity_id
_entity_poly.type
_entity_poly.pdbx_seq_one_letter_code
_entity_poly.pdbx_strand_id
1 'polypeptide(L)'
;MESRSFIDPTYQLSVSGPTFEVISREYPELLLKFVTVCDVFARMSPEQKQMLVNKLQEVEYTVAMCGDGANDCAALKAAHAGISLSEAEASIAAPFTSRVPDIRCVPMIIREGRAALVTSFGIFKYMASCSLTQFISVILLYWLATNLTDFQFLFIDLFLVTTVAACFGYTPPCQKLAVSPPPTKLLSFASLLSVVGQLLIVFIFQLSIFIYTAAQPWFVPYSIPIGISLEDKRSMQGTAVFCLSSFQYLTLAVIYSRGPPYRKTIFSNTPICACLG
;
A
#
# COMPACT_ATOMS: atom_id res chain seq x y z
N MET A 1 4.63 -3.80 24.10
CA MET A 1 4.79 -5.20 23.63
C MET A 1 5.49 -6.07 24.70
N GLU A 2 5.18 -5.85 25.98
CA GLU A 2 5.86 -6.47 27.15
C GLU A 2 4.86 -7.17 28.11
N SER A 3 3.63 -7.46 27.68
CA SER A 3 2.56 -7.89 28.60
C SER A 3 2.66 -9.35 29.07
N ARG A 4 3.36 -10.23 28.35
CA ARG A 4 3.43 -11.65 28.72
C ARG A 4 4.36 -11.95 29.90
N SER A 5 5.04 -10.95 30.46
CA SER A 5 5.93 -11.11 31.62
C SER A 5 5.20 -11.20 32.97
N PHE A 6 3.89 -10.94 33.00
CA PHE A 6 3.12 -10.91 34.26
C PHE A 6 2.72 -12.30 34.79
N ILE A 7 2.83 -13.34 33.96
CA ILE A 7 2.39 -14.69 34.29
C ILE A 7 3.49 -15.68 33.93
N ASP A 8 3.70 -16.67 34.79
CA ASP A 8 4.59 -17.78 34.51
C ASP A 8 4.21 -18.43 33.16
N PRO A 9 5.16 -18.58 32.21
CA PRO A 9 4.88 -19.08 30.86
C PRO A 9 4.34 -20.51 30.83
N THR A 10 4.37 -21.24 31.96
CA THR A 10 3.76 -22.57 32.08
C THR A 10 2.23 -22.54 32.21
N TYR A 11 1.63 -21.37 32.49
CA TYR A 11 0.18 -21.21 32.67
C TYR A 11 -0.45 -20.35 31.57
N GLN A 12 -1.69 -20.68 31.20
CA GLN A 12 -2.56 -19.87 30.36
C GLN A 12 -3.81 -19.48 31.16
N LEU A 13 -4.21 -18.21 31.09
CA LEU A 13 -5.39 -17.73 31.79
C LEU A 13 -6.64 -17.86 30.92
N SER A 14 -7.73 -18.25 31.58
CA SER A 14 -9.09 -18.21 31.07
C SER A 14 -10.00 -17.52 32.08
N VAL A 15 -10.93 -16.69 31.62
CA VAL A 15 -11.88 -15.98 32.48
C VAL A 15 -13.32 -16.22 32.03
N SER A 16 -14.24 -16.23 32.99
CA SER A 16 -15.69 -16.27 32.72
C SER A 16 -16.28 -14.86 32.65
N GLY A 17 -17.39 -14.69 31.93
CA GLY A 17 -18.14 -13.43 31.86
C GLY A 17 -18.46 -12.80 33.23
N PRO A 18 -18.98 -13.54 34.22
CA PRO A 18 -19.22 -13.00 35.56
C PRO A 18 -17.93 -12.48 36.24
N THR A 19 -16.82 -13.20 36.10
CA THR A 19 -15.52 -12.76 36.64
C THR A 19 -14.99 -11.54 35.90
N PHE A 20 -15.14 -11.49 34.57
CA PHE A 20 -14.76 -10.36 33.74
C PHE A 20 -15.55 -9.09 34.12
N GLU A 21 -16.83 -9.23 34.45
CA GLU A 21 -17.68 -8.14 34.93
C GLU A 21 -17.19 -7.58 36.27
N VAL A 22 -16.90 -8.45 37.24
CA VAL A 22 -16.34 -8.05 38.54
C VAL A 22 -15.01 -7.33 38.35
N ILE A 23 -14.10 -7.87 37.53
CA ILE A 23 -12.82 -7.21 37.25
C ILE A 23 -13.04 -5.84 36.60
N SER A 24 -13.94 -5.75 35.62
CA SER A 24 -14.20 -4.50 34.90
C SER A 24 -14.79 -3.41 35.79
N ARG A 25 -15.58 -3.78 36.80
CA ARG A 25 -16.26 -2.86 37.71
C ARG A 25 -15.43 -2.51 38.93
N GLU A 26 -14.89 -3.52 39.61
CA GLU A 26 -14.23 -3.37 40.93
C GLU A 26 -12.71 -3.15 40.79
N TYR A 27 -12.10 -3.56 39.67
CA TYR A 27 -10.64 -3.47 39.42
C TYR A 27 -10.30 -2.95 38.01
N PRO A 28 -10.85 -1.79 37.59
CA PRO A 28 -10.69 -1.28 36.22
C PRO A 28 -9.22 -1.04 35.81
N GLU A 29 -8.35 -0.75 36.76
CA GLU A 29 -6.91 -0.56 36.57
C GLU A 29 -6.17 -1.84 36.13
N LEU A 30 -6.73 -3.01 36.45
CA LEU A 30 -6.17 -4.31 36.05
C LEU A 30 -6.69 -4.77 34.69
N LEU A 31 -7.82 -4.23 34.22
CA LEU A 31 -8.53 -4.72 33.04
C LEU A 31 -7.65 -4.72 31.79
N LEU A 32 -6.92 -3.64 31.51
CA LEU A 32 -6.05 -3.54 30.34
C LEU A 32 -4.89 -4.54 30.38
N LYS A 33 -4.32 -4.81 31.56
CA LYS A 33 -3.30 -5.86 31.71
C LYS A 33 -3.94 -7.23 31.50
N PHE A 34 -5.09 -7.45 32.11
CA PHE A 34 -5.80 -8.72 32.07
C PHE A 34 -6.17 -9.15 30.64
N VAL A 35 -6.68 -8.22 29.82
CA VAL A 35 -7.04 -8.53 28.42
C VAL A 35 -5.84 -8.88 27.54
N THR A 36 -4.61 -8.50 27.93
CA THR A 36 -3.39 -8.79 27.17
C THR A 36 -2.71 -10.11 27.53
N VAL A 37 -3.15 -10.79 28.59
CA VAL A 37 -2.56 -12.03 29.11
C VAL A 37 -3.53 -13.21 29.15
N CYS A 38 -4.84 -12.94 29.08
CA CYS A 38 -5.87 -13.97 29.03
C CYS A 38 -6.12 -14.41 27.59
N ASP A 39 -6.10 -15.72 27.35
CA ASP A 39 -6.29 -16.30 26.01
C ASP A 39 -7.77 -16.68 25.75
N VAL A 40 -8.53 -17.00 26.80
CA VAL A 40 -9.90 -17.51 26.68
C VAL A 40 -10.88 -16.71 27.54
N PHE A 41 -11.91 -16.14 26.91
CA PHE A 41 -13.03 -15.47 27.57
C PHE A 41 -14.31 -16.27 27.30
N ALA A 42 -14.83 -16.95 28.33
CA ALA A 42 -15.96 -17.86 28.23
C ALA A 42 -17.24 -17.26 28.82
N ARG A 43 -18.41 -17.70 28.33
CA ARG A 43 -19.73 -17.29 28.86
C ARG A 43 -19.94 -15.77 28.89
N MET A 44 -19.42 -15.07 27.89
CA MET A 44 -19.52 -13.61 27.77
C MET A 44 -20.90 -13.19 27.23
N SER A 45 -21.47 -12.12 27.78
CA SER A 45 -22.61 -11.44 27.16
C SER A 45 -22.18 -10.74 25.85
N PRO A 46 -23.12 -10.42 24.94
CA PRO A 46 -22.81 -9.65 23.73
C PRO A 46 -22.07 -8.33 24.01
N GLU A 47 -22.49 -7.60 25.05
CA GLU A 47 -21.88 -6.32 25.47
C GLU A 47 -20.45 -6.53 25.96
N GLN A 48 -20.20 -7.61 26.70
CA GLN A 48 -18.87 -7.95 27.20
C GLN A 48 -17.90 -8.30 26.05
N LYS A 49 -18.38 -8.96 24.99
CA LYS A 49 -17.56 -9.21 23.78
C LYS A 49 -17.13 -7.90 23.11
N GLN A 50 -18.06 -6.95 22.97
CA GLN A 50 -17.74 -5.64 22.43
C GLN A 50 -16.76 -4.88 23.32
N MET A 51 -16.96 -4.92 24.64
CA MET A 51 -16.04 -4.31 25.61
C MET A 51 -14.63 -4.90 25.49
N LEU A 52 -14.50 -6.21 25.36
CA LEU A 52 -13.20 -6.88 25.17
C LEU A 52 -12.49 -6.37 23.90
N VAL A 53 -13.21 -6.29 22.77
CA VAL A 53 -12.65 -5.73 21.52
C VAL A 53 -12.14 -4.30 21.74
N ASN A 54 -12.95 -3.44 22.35
CA ASN A 54 -12.56 -2.05 22.61
C ASN A 54 -11.34 -1.96 23.55
N LYS A 55 -11.27 -2.80 24.58
CA LYS A 55 -10.14 -2.80 25.54
C LYS A 55 -8.84 -3.30 24.91
N LEU A 56 -8.92 -4.25 23.99
CA LEU A 56 -7.77 -4.66 23.17
C LEU A 56 -7.30 -3.54 22.24
N GLN A 57 -8.23 -2.74 21.69
CA GLN A 57 -7.87 -1.57 20.87
C GLN A 57 -7.24 -0.46 21.70
N GLU A 58 -7.69 -0.25 22.94
CA GLU A 58 -7.15 0.75 23.86
C GLU A 58 -5.67 0.51 24.21
N VAL A 59 -5.21 -0.75 24.17
CA VAL A 59 -3.78 -1.11 24.29
C VAL A 59 -3.04 -1.14 22.96
N GLU A 60 -3.56 -0.43 21.96
CA GLU A 60 -3.00 -0.27 20.60
C GLU A 60 -2.90 -1.56 19.78
N TYR A 61 -3.66 -2.61 20.12
CA TYR A 61 -3.71 -3.80 19.27
C TYR A 61 -4.64 -3.61 18.08
N THR A 62 -4.22 -4.09 16.91
CA THR A 62 -5.11 -4.23 15.75
C THR A 62 -5.95 -5.50 15.88
N VAL A 63 -7.18 -5.34 16.36
CA VAL A 63 -8.12 -6.44 16.58
C VAL A 63 -8.89 -6.82 15.32
N ALA A 64 -8.90 -8.11 14.99
CA ALA A 64 -9.86 -8.71 14.07
C ALA A 64 -10.79 -9.66 14.83
N MET A 65 -12.06 -9.71 14.47
CA MET A 65 -13.05 -10.60 15.09
C MET A 65 -13.76 -11.44 14.04
N CYS A 66 -14.03 -12.69 14.39
CA CYS A 66 -14.76 -13.63 13.57
C CYS A 66 -15.94 -14.19 14.39
N GLY A 67 -17.14 -14.23 13.82
CA GLY A 67 -18.34 -14.71 14.50
C GLY A 67 -19.45 -15.07 13.52
N ASP A 68 -20.46 -15.80 13.98
CA ASP A 68 -21.55 -16.34 13.15
C ASP A 68 -22.94 -15.96 13.67
N GLY A 69 -23.04 -15.46 14.90
CA GLY A 69 -24.30 -15.18 15.58
C GLY A 69 -24.60 -13.69 15.78
N ALA A 70 -25.88 -13.38 15.99
CA ALA A 70 -26.35 -12.03 16.32
C ALA A 70 -25.68 -11.44 17.58
N ASN A 71 -25.28 -12.32 18.51
CA ASN A 71 -24.56 -11.96 19.73
C ASN A 71 -23.15 -11.39 19.49
N ASP A 72 -22.61 -11.52 18.26
CA ASP A 72 -21.30 -11.02 17.89
C ASP A 72 -21.36 -9.69 17.11
N CYS A 73 -22.55 -9.24 16.69
CA CYS A 73 -22.72 -8.09 15.79
C CYS A 73 -22.01 -6.82 16.28
N ALA A 74 -22.21 -6.46 17.55
CA ALA A 74 -21.62 -5.25 18.12
C ALA A 74 -20.09 -5.32 18.17
N ALA A 75 -19.55 -6.50 18.45
CA ALA A 75 -18.12 -6.73 18.56
C ALA A 75 -17.44 -6.89 17.17
N LEU A 76 -18.12 -7.52 16.21
CA LEU A 76 -17.72 -7.56 14.80
C LEU A 76 -17.61 -6.16 14.21
N LYS A 77 -18.59 -5.29 14.51
CA LYS A 77 -18.60 -3.88 14.08
C LYS A 77 -17.53 -3.05 14.78
N ALA A 78 -17.24 -3.34 16.04
CA ALA A 78 -16.22 -2.62 16.80
C ALA A 78 -14.79 -2.97 16.36
N ALA A 79 -14.54 -4.20 15.91
CA ALA A 79 -13.21 -4.65 15.49
C ALA A 79 -12.70 -3.87 14.27
N HIS A 80 -11.37 -3.75 14.12
CA HIS A 80 -10.78 -3.13 12.92
C HIS A 80 -11.09 -3.94 11.65
N ALA A 81 -11.26 -5.26 11.81
CA ALA A 81 -11.73 -6.16 10.76
C ALA A 81 -12.69 -7.20 11.36
N GLY A 82 -13.99 -7.06 11.07
CA GLY A 82 -15.02 -8.04 11.41
C GLY A 82 -15.27 -9.02 10.26
N ILE A 83 -15.36 -10.32 10.57
CA ILE A 83 -15.63 -11.40 9.60
C ILE A 83 -16.86 -12.19 10.08
N SER A 84 -17.96 -12.11 9.33
CA SER A 84 -19.11 -13.00 9.53
C SER A 84 -18.86 -14.35 8.87
N LEU A 85 -19.13 -15.45 9.57
CA LEU A 85 -19.08 -16.82 9.02
C LEU A 85 -20.44 -17.35 8.54
N SER A 86 -21.48 -16.51 8.61
CA SER A 86 -22.83 -16.83 8.17
C SER A 86 -23.41 -15.69 7.33
N GLU A 87 -24.36 -16.00 6.44
CA GLU A 87 -25.16 -15.00 5.71
C GLU A 87 -26.35 -14.47 6.55
N ALA A 88 -26.40 -14.82 7.84
CA ALA A 88 -27.44 -14.40 8.77
C ALA A 88 -27.17 -12.97 9.31
N GLU A 89 -27.89 -12.56 10.37
CA GLU A 89 -27.85 -11.21 10.95
C GLU A 89 -26.43 -10.64 11.20
N ALA A 90 -25.44 -11.50 11.49
CA ALA A 90 -24.03 -11.12 11.66
C ALA A 90 -23.39 -10.48 10.40
N SER A 91 -23.85 -10.84 9.20
CA SER A 91 -23.32 -10.28 7.95
C SER A 91 -23.69 -8.81 7.72
N ILE A 92 -24.72 -8.31 8.39
CA ILE A 92 -25.13 -6.89 8.31
C ILE A 92 -24.13 -6.01 9.07
N ALA A 93 -23.50 -6.55 10.11
CA ALA A 93 -22.58 -5.83 10.98
C ALA A 93 -21.11 -5.91 10.54
N ALA A 94 -20.72 -6.98 9.84
CA ALA A 94 -19.32 -7.25 9.48
C ALA A 94 -18.95 -6.74 8.08
N PRO A 95 -17.77 -6.11 7.88
CA PRO A 95 -17.29 -5.70 6.56
C PRO A 95 -16.93 -6.87 5.63
N PHE A 96 -16.65 -8.05 6.19
CA PHE A 96 -16.39 -9.27 5.43
C PHE A 96 -17.40 -10.36 5.80
N THR A 97 -17.88 -11.10 4.80
CA THR A 97 -18.79 -12.24 5.00
C THR A 97 -18.26 -13.46 4.25
N SER A 98 -18.04 -14.55 4.97
CA SER A 98 -17.68 -15.85 4.41
C SER A 98 -18.94 -16.67 4.16
N ARG A 99 -19.04 -17.28 2.98
CA ARG A 99 -20.08 -18.27 2.65
C ARG A 99 -19.80 -19.66 3.23
N VAL A 100 -18.56 -19.88 3.66
CA VAL A 100 -18.13 -21.15 4.24
C VAL A 100 -18.11 -20.98 5.76
N PRO A 101 -18.83 -21.82 6.52
CA PRO A 101 -18.95 -21.70 7.98
C PRO A 101 -17.72 -22.28 8.69
N ASP A 102 -16.53 -21.81 8.32
CA ASP A 102 -15.26 -22.11 9.00
C ASP A 102 -14.27 -20.93 8.91
N ILE A 103 -13.18 -21.03 9.67
CA ILE A 103 -12.21 -19.96 9.83
C ILE A 103 -11.12 -19.91 8.74
N ARG A 104 -11.21 -20.71 7.66
CA ARG A 104 -10.19 -20.69 6.59
C ARG A 104 -10.14 -19.36 5.83
N CYS A 105 -11.21 -18.57 5.90
CA CYS A 105 -11.26 -17.22 5.35
C CYS A 105 -10.31 -16.24 6.07
N VAL A 106 -10.04 -16.44 7.37
CA VAL A 106 -9.19 -15.55 8.18
C VAL A 106 -7.76 -15.43 7.61
N PRO A 107 -6.98 -16.53 7.43
CA PRO A 107 -5.65 -16.41 6.83
C PRO A 107 -5.69 -15.93 5.38
N MET A 108 -6.77 -16.17 4.64
CA MET A 108 -6.94 -15.65 3.27
C MET A 108 -7.08 -14.12 3.27
N ILE A 109 -7.94 -13.56 4.12
CA ILE A 109 -8.12 -12.11 4.28
C ILE A 109 -6.82 -11.46 4.75
N ILE A 110 -6.08 -12.06 5.69
CA ILE A 110 -4.79 -11.52 6.13
C ILE A 110 -3.78 -11.49 4.97
N ARG A 111 -3.74 -12.53 4.13
CA ARG A 111 -2.85 -12.57 2.95
C ARG A 111 -3.21 -11.49 1.93
N GLU A 112 -4.49 -11.34 1.62
CA GLU A 112 -4.99 -10.30 0.71
C GLU A 112 -4.71 -8.91 1.27
N GLY A 113 -4.98 -8.66 2.55
CA GLY A 113 -4.72 -7.38 3.21
C GLY A 113 -3.23 -7.00 3.19
N ARG A 114 -2.32 -7.96 3.40
CA ARG A 114 -0.87 -7.72 3.30
C ARG A 114 -0.43 -7.42 1.87
N ALA A 115 -0.97 -8.14 0.89
CA ALA A 115 -0.70 -7.87 -0.52
C ALA A 115 -1.21 -6.48 -0.93
N ALA A 116 -2.45 -6.13 -0.52
CA ALA A 116 -3.04 -4.82 -0.75
C ALA A 116 -2.20 -3.69 -0.14
N LEU A 117 -1.73 -3.84 1.10
CA LEU A 117 -0.90 -2.80 1.74
C LEU A 117 0.42 -2.58 0.99
N VAL A 118 1.11 -3.65 0.60
CA VAL A 118 2.36 -3.56 -0.18
C VAL A 118 2.10 -2.98 -1.57
N THR A 119 0.99 -3.35 -2.20
CA THR A 119 0.54 -2.77 -3.47
C THR A 119 0.33 -1.26 -3.34
N SER A 120 -0.41 -0.80 -2.33
CA SER A 120 -0.66 0.63 -2.09
C SER A 120 0.64 1.41 -1.85
N PHE A 121 1.58 0.85 -1.08
CA PHE A 121 2.88 1.49 -0.87
C PHE A 121 3.73 1.52 -2.14
N GLY A 122 3.68 0.46 -2.96
CA GLY A 122 4.34 0.41 -4.26
C GLY A 122 3.80 1.48 -5.22
N ILE A 123 2.48 1.58 -5.35
CA ILE A 123 1.81 2.59 -6.18
C ILE A 123 2.13 4.00 -5.69
N PHE A 124 2.09 4.25 -4.37
CA PHE A 124 2.46 5.55 -3.82
C PHE A 124 3.89 5.96 -4.22
N LYS A 125 4.87 5.08 -4.03
CA LYS A 125 6.27 5.35 -4.41
C LYS A 125 6.43 5.56 -5.91
N TYR A 126 5.70 4.78 -6.70
CA TYR A 126 5.66 4.91 -8.15
C TYR A 126 5.15 6.29 -8.57
N MET A 127 3.95 6.69 -8.11
CA MET A 127 3.35 7.99 -8.44
C MET A 127 4.25 9.16 -8.03
N ALA A 128 4.79 9.13 -6.81
CA ALA A 128 5.72 10.16 -6.34
C ALA A 128 6.97 10.26 -7.22
N SER A 129 7.54 9.12 -7.63
CA SER A 129 8.73 9.08 -8.49
C SER A 129 8.42 9.54 -9.91
N CYS A 130 7.23 9.24 -10.44
CA CYS A 130 6.79 9.72 -11.75
C CYS A 130 6.66 11.25 -11.76
N SER A 131 5.99 11.85 -10.77
CA SER A 131 5.86 13.30 -10.68
C SER A 131 7.23 14.00 -10.57
N LEU A 132 8.17 13.43 -9.81
CA LEU A 132 9.52 13.97 -9.68
C LEU A 132 10.34 13.80 -10.97
N THR A 133 10.15 12.69 -11.70
CA THR A 133 10.77 12.45 -13.01
C THR A 133 10.27 13.47 -14.05
N GLN A 134 8.96 13.74 -14.05
CA GLN A 134 8.35 14.77 -14.91
C GLN A 134 8.86 16.16 -14.54
N PHE A 135 8.98 16.48 -13.25
CA PHE A 135 9.54 17.74 -12.78
C PHE A 135 10.97 17.97 -13.27
N ILE A 136 11.85 16.95 -13.20
CA ILE A 136 13.20 17.02 -13.78
C ILE A 136 13.15 17.29 -15.28
N SER A 137 12.29 16.56 -16.00
CA SER A 137 12.13 16.72 -17.45
C SER A 137 11.75 18.15 -17.80
N VAL A 138 10.79 18.74 -17.08
CA VAL A 138 10.34 20.12 -17.27
C VAL A 138 11.45 21.11 -16.96
N ILE A 139 12.19 20.96 -15.86
CA ILE A 139 13.30 21.87 -15.51
C ILE A 139 14.37 21.90 -16.60
N LEU A 140 14.76 20.72 -17.12
CA LEU A 140 15.78 20.64 -18.18
C LEU A 140 15.32 21.37 -19.45
N LEU A 141 14.06 21.23 -19.83
CA LEU A 141 13.50 21.93 -21.01
C LEU A 141 13.30 23.41 -20.76
N TYR A 142 12.96 23.80 -19.53
CA TYR A 142 12.82 25.20 -19.16
C TYR A 142 14.15 25.97 -19.30
N TRP A 143 15.29 25.28 -19.16
CA TRP A 143 16.60 25.86 -19.45
C TRP A 143 16.75 26.32 -20.91
N LEU A 144 16.01 25.70 -21.85
CA LEU A 144 15.93 26.09 -23.26
C LEU A 144 14.75 27.03 -23.56
N ALA A 145 14.08 27.56 -22.54
CA ALA A 145 12.82 28.29 -22.67
C ALA A 145 11.76 27.51 -23.47
N THR A 146 11.72 26.18 -23.30
CA THR A 146 10.71 25.30 -23.88
C THR A 146 10.12 24.36 -22.83
N ASN A 147 9.13 23.55 -23.21
CA ASN A 147 8.50 22.60 -22.32
C ASN A 147 7.99 21.38 -23.12
N LEU A 148 7.55 20.33 -22.44
CA LEU A 148 6.79 19.26 -23.08
C LEU A 148 5.51 19.83 -23.70
N THR A 149 5.11 19.23 -24.82
CA THR A 149 3.82 19.53 -25.46
C THR A 149 2.68 18.97 -24.62
N ASP A 150 1.50 19.55 -24.77
CA ASP A 150 0.31 19.16 -24.00
C ASP A 150 -0.07 17.70 -24.29
N PHE A 151 0.12 17.25 -25.54
CA PHE A 151 -0.07 15.86 -25.92
C PHE A 151 0.98 14.93 -25.28
N GLN A 152 2.24 15.34 -25.15
CA GLN A 152 3.26 14.55 -24.45
C GLN A 152 2.93 14.41 -22.96
N PHE A 153 2.46 15.48 -22.31
CA PHE A 153 1.98 15.41 -20.92
C PHE A 153 0.81 14.44 -20.78
N LEU A 154 -0.21 14.59 -21.63
CA LEU A 154 -1.38 13.71 -21.61
C LEU A 154 -0.99 12.26 -21.88
N PHE A 155 -0.07 12.02 -22.81
CA PHE A 155 0.43 10.68 -23.11
C PHE A 155 1.10 10.05 -21.90
N ILE A 156 2.01 10.78 -21.23
CA ILE A 156 2.69 10.32 -20.02
C ILE A 156 1.67 10.02 -18.92
N ASP A 157 0.79 10.96 -18.59
CA ASP A 157 -0.06 10.85 -17.41
C ASP A 157 -1.18 9.81 -17.61
N LEU A 158 -1.86 9.86 -18.74
CA LEU A 158 -3.05 9.03 -18.98
C LEU A 158 -2.70 7.64 -19.47
N PHE A 159 -1.84 7.53 -20.49
CA PHE A 159 -1.60 6.26 -21.16
C PHE A 159 -0.46 5.47 -20.54
N LEU A 160 0.55 6.16 -20.01
CA LEU A 160 1.72 5.48 -19.45
C LEU A 160 1.56 5.30 -17.93
N VAL A 161 1.47 6.39 -17.17
CA VAL A 161 1.45 6.33 -15.69
C VAL A 161 0.14 5.75 -15.16
N THR A 162 -1.01 6.28 -15.61
CA THR A 162 -2.32 5.84 -15.09
C THR A 162 -2.61 4.38 -15.44
N THR A 163 -2.38 3.97 -16.69
CA THR A 163 -2.58 2.58 -17.11
C THR A 163 -1.67 1.61 -16.35
N VAL A 164 -0.38 1.93 -16.23
CA VAL A 164 0.56 1.08 -15.47
C VAL A 164 0.20 1.04 -13.99
N ALA A 165 -0.19 2.16 -13.38
CA ALA A 165 -0.64 2.20 -11.99
C ALA A 165 -1.91 1.36 -11.75
N ALA A 166 -2.87 1.39 -12.67
CA ALA A 166 -4.06 0.55 -12.62
C ALA A 166 -3.67 -0.94 -12.74
N CYS A 167 -2.82 -1.28 -13.72
CA CYS A 167 -2.35 -2.65 -13.93
C CYS A 167 -1.53 -3.18 -12.75
N PHE A 168 -0.75 -2.32 -12.09
CA PHE A 168 0.06 -2.64 -10.92
C PHE A 168 -0.78 -3.28 -9.79
N GLY A 169 -2.00 -2.80 -9.60
CA GLY A 169 -2.93 -3.27 -8.57
C GLY A 169 -3.30 -4.74 -8.66
N TYR A 170 -3.32 -5.31 -9.87
CA TYR A 170 -3.82 -6.68 -10.12
C TYR A 170 -2.85 -7.80 -9.76
N THR A 171 -1.68 -7.50 -9.17
CA THR A 171 -0.74 -8.55 -8.79
C THR A 171 -1.28 -9.31 -7.57
N PRO A 172 -1.55 -10.63 -7.68
CA PRO A 172 -2.21 -11.41 -6.63
C PRO A 172 -1.31 -11.64 -5.41
N PRO A 173 -1.87 -11.99 -4.23
CA PRO A 173 -1.09 -12.32 -3.05
C PRO A 173 -0.30 -13.61 -3.21
N CYS A 174 0.75 -13.76 -2.40
CA CYS A 174 1.46 -15.03 -2.24
C CYS A 174 0.56 -16.12 -1.64
N GLN A 175 0.83 -17.39 -1.98
CA GLN A 175 0.07 -18.55 -1.49
C GLN A 175 0.31 -18.88 -0.01
N LYS A 176 1.47 -18.52 0.52
CA LYS A 176 1.84 -18.74 1.92
C LYS A 176 1.77 -17.42 2.67
N LEU A 177 1.25 -17.46 3.90
CA LEU A 177 1.27 -16.30 4.79
C LEU A 177 2.70 -16.11 5.32
N ALA A 178 3.31 -14.97 5.01
CA ALA A 178 4.63 -14.62 5.53
C ALA A 178 4.60 -14.48 7.07
N VAL A 179 5.69 -14.84 7.75
CA VAL A 179 5.77 -14.68 9.21
C VAL A 179 5.82 -13.20 9.59
N SER A 180 6.65 -12.41 8.91
CA SER A 180 6.80 -10.97 9.17
C SER A 180 5.65 -10.15 8.56
N PRO A 181 5.05 -9.20 9.30
CA PRO A 181 4.11 -8.25 8.71
C PRO A 181 4.84 -7.30 7.74
N PRO A 182 4.14 -6.78 6.71
CA PRO A 182 4.67 -5.72 5.87
C PRO A 182 4.94 -4.45 6.68
N PRO A 183 5.85 -3.56 6.21
CA PRO A 183 6.06 -2.26 6.85
C PRO A 183 4.75 -1.47 6.90
N THR A 184 4.47 -0.84 8.05
CA THR A 184 3.27 0.00 8.24
C THR A 184 3.56 1.50 8.04
N LYS A 185 4.83 1.91 8.12
CA LYS A 185 5.26 3.29 7.91
C LYS A 185 5.70 3.49 6.46
N LEU A 186 4.94 4.31 5.74
CA LEU A 186 5.14 4.62 4.33
C LEU A 186 6.41 5.46 4.09
N LEU A 187 6.67 6.45 4.96
CA LEU A 187 7.87 7.30 4.98
C LEU A 187 8.93 6.77 5.95
N SER A 188 9.36 5.52 5.76
CA SER A 188 10.56 5.03 6.44
C SER A 188 11.83 5.61 5.80
N PHE A 189 12.92 5.72 6.57
CA PHE A 189 14.22 6.16 6.04
C PHE A 189 14.65 5.34 4.81
N ALA A 190 14.45 4.01 4.85
CA ALA A 190 14.74 3.13 3.72
C ALA A 190 13.86 3.42 2.48
N SER A 191 12.58 3.77 2.69
CA SER A 191 11.68 4.16 1.60
C SER A 191 12.09 5.48 0.97
N LEU A 192 12.42 6.49 1.79
CA LEU A 192 12.88 7.79 1.33
C LEU A 192 14.21 7.67 0.57
N LEU A 193 15.19 6.96 1.14
CA LEU A 193 16.47 6.70 0.49
C LEU A 193 16.28 5.99 -0.86
N SER A 194 15.35 5.03 -0.92
CA SER A 194 14.99 4.36 -2.18
C SER A 194 14.41 5.32 -3.22
N VAL A 195 13.54 6.26 -2.84
CA VAL A 195 12.94 7.22 -3.79
C VAL A 195 13.99 8.23 -4.26
N VAL A 196 14.76 8.80 -3.33
CA VAL A 196 15.82 9.76 -3.65
C VAL A 196 16.91 9.14 -4.51
N GLY A 197 17.33 7.90 -4.21
CA GLY A 197 18.32 7.19 -5.02
C GLY A 197 17.85 6.95 -6.45
N GLN A 198 16.58 6.55 -6.64
CA GLN A 198 16.01 6.39 -7.98
C GLN A 198 15.90 7.73 -8.73
N LEU A 199 15.53 8.80 -8.02
CA LEU A 199 15.45 10.15 -8.60
C LEU A 199 16.82 10.65 -9.06
N LEU A 200 17.88 10.40 -8.30
CA LEU A 200 19.25 10.75 -8.71
C LEU A 200 19.66 10.00 -9.98
N ILE A 201 19.35 8.71 -10.08
CA ILE A 201 19.62 7.92 -11.29
C ILE A 201 18.86 8.52 -12.48
N VAL A 202 17.55 8.76 -12.33
CA VAL A 202 16.71 9.38 -13.36
C VAL A 202 17.30 10.71 -13.82
N PHE A 203 17.68 11.57 -12.88
CA PHE A 203 18.29 12.88 -13.14
C PHE A 203 19.58 12.76 -13.94
N ILE A 204 20.50 11.90 -13.52
CA ILE A 204 21.78 11.70 -14.20
C ILE A 204 21.56 11.27 -15.65
N PHE A 205 20.68 10.30 -15.89
CA PHE A 205 20.40 9.82 -17.25
C PHE A 205 19.72 10.90 -18.11
N GLN A 206 18.76 11.65 -17.57
CA GLN A 206 18.11 12.73 -18.32
C GLN A 206 19.07 13.89 -18.62
N LEU A 207 19.90 14.29 -17.67
CA LEU A 207 20.92 15.31 -17.89
C LEU A 207 21.96 14.83 -18.92
N SER A 208 22.36 13.55 -18.85
CA SER A 208 23.32 12.96 -19.78
C SER A 208 22.77 12.95 -21.20
N ILE A 209 21.53 12.50 -21.44
CA ILE A 209 20.96 12.51 -22.79
C ILE A 209 20.74 13.93 -23.30
N PHE A 210 20.38 14.86 -22.41
CA PHE A 210 20.17 16.25 -22.74
C PHE A 210 21.47 16.92 -23.25
N ILE A 211 22.60 16.71 -22.55
CA ILE A 211 23.91 17.21 -22.96
C ILE A 211 24.42 16.46 -24.19
N TYR A 212 24.31 15.13 -24.20
CA TYR A 212 24.79 14.29 -25.29
C TYR A 212 24.13 14.62 -26.63
N THR A 213 22.83 14.90 -26.61
CA THR A 213 22.07 15.32 -27.81
C THR A 213 22.61 16.63 -28.37
N ALA A 214 22.92 17.61 -27.51
CA ALA A 214 23.48 18.90 -27.92
C ALA A 214 24.92 18.78 -28.48
N ALA A 215 25.66 17.75 -28.09
CA ALA A 215 27.02 17.50 -28.56
C ALA A 215 27.08 16.82 -29.95
N GLN A 216 25.94 16.39 -30.52
CA GLN A 216 25.94 15.68 -31.80
C GLN A 216 26.16 16.62 -32.99
N PRO A 217 26.87 16.20 -34.05
CA PRO A 217 27.18 17.05 -35.20
C PRO A 217 25.95 17.46 -36.02
N TRP A 218 24.87 16.69 -35.95
CA TRP A 218 23.60 16.94 -36.62
C TRP A 218 22.61 17.72 -35.74
N PHE A 219 23.01 18.11 -34.54
CA PHE A 219 22.14 18.81 -33.60
C PHE A 219 21.73 20.19 -34.12
N VAL A 220 20.43 20.45 -34.11
CA VAL A 220 19.87 21.77 -34.40
C VAL A 220 19.40 22.39 -33.08
N PRO A 221 20.00 23.51 -32.63
CA PRO A 221 19.59 24.20 -31.43
C PRO A 221 18.13 24.64 -31.51
N TYR A 222 17.45 24.60 -30.37
CA TYR A 222 16.08 25.12 -30.28
C TYR A 222 16.07 26.63 -30.55
N SER A 223 15.31 27.05 -31.55
CA SER A 223 15.03 28.46 -31.84
C SER A 223 13.69 28.85 -31.23
N ILE A 224 13.70 29.84 -30.34
CA ILE A 224 12.47 30.38 -29.76
C ILE A 224 11.59 30.92 -30.90
N PRO A 225 10.35 30.41 -31.08
CA PRO A 225 9.49 30.87 -32.17
C PRO A 225 9.13 32.35 -32.00
N ILE A 226 9.24 33.12 -33.10
CA ILE A 226 8.89 34.54 -33.16
C ILE A 226 7.62 34.67 -34.02
N GLY A 227 6.53 35.23 -33.47
CA GLY A 227 5.29 35.49 -34.22
C GLY A 227 4.14 34.52 -33.95
N ILE A 228 3.40 34.10 -34.98
CA ILE A 228 2.15 33.30 -34.87
C ILE A 228 2.40 31.84 -34.42
N SER A 229 3.66 31.39 -34.39
CA SER A 229 4.08 30.03 -34.03
C SER A 229 4.52 29.86 -32.57
N LEU A 230 4.02 30.69 -31.64
CA LEU A 230 4.37 30.67 -30.21
C LEU A 230 4.20 29.30 -29.52
N GLU A 231 3.39 28.40 -30.09
CA GLU A 231 3.15 27.05 -29.56
C GLU A 231 4.16 25.99 -30.07
N ASP A 232 5.09 26.35 -30.96
CA ASP A 232 6.08 25.40 -31.49
C ASP A 232 7.16 25.06 -30.45
N LYS A 233 6.91 23.98 -29.71
CA LYS A 233 7.82 23.44 -28.68
C LYS A 233 8.80 22.39 -29.23
N ARG A 234 8.94 22.24 -30.55
CA ARG A 234 9.78 21.19 -31.15
C ARG A 234 11.25 21.41 -30.83
N SER A 235 11.83 20.50 -30.04
CA SER A 235 13.26 20.49 -29.74
C SER A 235 13.81 19.06 -29.80
N MET A 236 15.02 18.90 -30.32
CA MET A 236 15.68 17.59 -30.39
C MET A 236 15.97 17.07 -28.98
N GLN A 237 16.39 17.96 -28.07
CA GLN A 237 16.57 17.65 -26.65
C GLN A 237 15.24 17.30 -25.95
N GLY A 238 14.15 18.03 -26.24
CA GLY A 238 12.81 17.69 -25.75
C GLY A 238 12.34 16.32 -26.19
N THR A 239 12.59 15.96 -27.45
CA THR A 239 12.28 14.62 -27.97
C THR A 239 13.13 13.55 -27.26
N ALA A 240 14.44 13.78 -27.10
CA ALA A 240 15.33 12.83 -26.44
C ALA A 240 14.97 12.62 -24.95
N VAL A 241 14.68 13.70 -24.23
CA VAL A 241 14.23 13.65 -22.83
C VAL A 241 12.88 12.94 -22.72
N PHE A 242 11.92 13.24 -23.60
CA PHE A 242 10.61 12.58 -23.62
C PHE A 242 10.73 11.06 -23.88
N CYS A 243 11.54 10.66 -24.86
CA CYS A 243 11.76 9.24 -25.15
C CYS A 243 12.41 8.53 -23.96
N LEU A 244 13.46 9.10 -23.37
CA LEU A 244 14.12 8.51 -22.21
C LEU A 244 13.20 8.44 -21.00
N SER A 245 12.47 9.52 -20.69
CA SER A 245 11.56 9.57 -19.54
C SER A 245 10.44 8.55 -19.67
N SER A 246 9.92 8.32 -20.88
CA SER A 246 8.95 7.26 -21.16
C SER A 246 9.44 5.89 -20.68
N PHE A 247 10.69 5.52 -20.99
CA PHE A 247 11.28 4.27 -20.49
C PHE A 247 11.54 4.29 -18.98
N GLN A 248 11.91 5.44 -18.42
CA GLN A 248 12.15 5.58 -16.99
C GLN A 248 10.86 5.36 -16.19
N TYR A 249 9.71 5.86 -16.65
CA TYR A 249 8.42 5.59 -16.01
C TYR A 249 8.10 4.09 -15.99
N LEU A 250 8.31 3.36 -17.10
CA LEU A 250 8.11 1.90 -17.12
C LEU A 250 9.10 1.19 -16.19
N THR A 251 10.36 1.63 -16.16
CA THR A 251 11.40 1.07 -15.30
C THR A 251 11.07 1.25 -13.81
N LEU A 252 10.57 2.43 -13.42
CA LEU A 252 10.14 2.71 -12.05
C LEU A 252 8.98 1.79 -11.62
N ALA A 253 8.05 1.48 -12.52
CA ALA A 253 6.97 0.55 -12.24
C ALA A 253 7.51 -0.85 -11.93
N VAL A 254 8.48 -1.34 -12.70
CA VAL A 254 9.15 -2.63 -12.45
C VAL A 254 9.87 -2.63 -11.11
N ILE A 255 10.63 -1.57 -10.81
CA ILE A 255 11.41 -1.45 -9.56
C ILE A 255 10.52 -1.45 -8.32
N TYR A 256 9.37 -0.77 -8.38
CA TYR A 256 8.46 -0.70 -7.24
C TYR A 256 7.48 -1.87 -7.17
N SER A 257 7.33 -2.67 -8.23
CA SER A 257 6.52 -3.90 -8.24
C SER A 257 7.24 -5.05 -7.56
N ARG A 258 7.48 -4.90 -6.25
CA ARG A 258 8.05 -5.96 -5.43
C ARG A 258 7.07 -7.13 -5.33
N GLY A 259 7.59 -8.33 -5.55
CA GLY A 259 6.85 -9.59 -5.45
C GLY A 259 6.93 -10.22 -4.05
N PRO A 260 7.48 -11.44 -3.92
CA PRO A 260 7.50 -12.16 -2.64
C PRO A 260 8.17 -11.35 -1.52
N PRO A 261 7.74 -11.50 -0.25
CA PRO A 261 6.93 -12.59 0.29
C PRO A 261 5.41 -12.32 0.37
N TYR A 262 4.95 -11.12 0.01
CA TYR A 262 3.53 -10.72 0.17
C TYR A 262 2.71 -10.85 -1.12
N ARG A 263 3.34 -10.60 -2.26
CA ARG A 263 2.71 -10.63 -3.59
C ARG A 263 3.43 -11.66 -4.47
N LYS A 264 2.75 -12.19 -5.48
CA LYS A 264 3.43 -12.97 -6.51
C LYS A 264 4.38 -12.06 -7.33
N THR A 265 5.23 -12.68 -8.14
CA THR A 265 6.15 -11.97 -9.03
C THR A 265 5.40 -11.13 -10.06
N ILE A 266 6.04 -10.10 -10.61
CA ILE A 266 5.47 -9.23 -11.64
C ILE A 266 4.96 -10.03 -12.86
N PHE A 267 5.66 -11.12 -13.23
CA PHE A 267 5.28 -12.00 -14.34
C PHE A 267 3.94 -12.74 -14.16
N SER A 268 3.42 -12.79 -12.93
CA SER A 268 2.09 -13.38 -12.69
C SER A 268 0.94 -12.42 -13.03
N ASN A 269 1.25 -11.15 -13.30
CA ASN A 269 0.30 -10.12 -13.65
C ASN A 269 0.36 -9.89 -15.18
N THR A 270 -0.53 -10.55 -15.91
CA THR A 270 -0.57 -10.43 -17.37
C THR A 270 -0.89 -9.00 -17.86
N PRO A 271 -1.80 -8.22 -17.23
CA PRO A 271 -2.01 -6.82 -17.59
C PRO A 271 -0.75 -5.96 -17.51
N ILE A 272 0.02 -6.03 -16.41
CA ILE A 272 1.24 -5.21 -16.29
C ILE A 272 2.32 -5.66 -17.28
N CYS A 273 2.44 -6.96 -17.56
CA CYS A 273 3.36 -7.45 -18.58
C CYS A 273 2.99 -6.94 -19.98
N ALA A 274 1.70 -6.86 -20.31
CA ALA A 274 1.23 -6.28 -21.57
C ALA A 274 1.47 -4.77 -21.66
N CYS A 275 1.49 -4.04 -20.53
CA CYS A 275 1.85 -2.62 -20.52
C CYS A 275 3.35 -2.37 -20.64
N LEU A 276 4.18 -3.37 -20.32
CA LEU A 276 5.64 -3.27 -20.30
C LEU A 276 6.31 -3.79 -21.58
N GLY A 277 5.60 -4.60 -22.38
CA GLY A 277 6.08 -5.16 -23.65
C GLY A 277 5.54 -4.40 -24.84
#